data_AF-A0A8B7PVB7-F1
#
_entry.id   AF-A0A8B7PVB7-F1
#
_cell.length_a   1.000
_cell.length_b   1.000
_cell.length_c   1.000
_cell.angle_alpha   90.00
_cell.angle_beta   90.00
_cell.angle_gamma   90.00
#
_symmetry.space_group_name_H-M   'P 1'
#
loop_
_entity.id
_entity.type
_entity.pdbx_description
1 polymer ?
#
loop_
_entity_poly.entity_id
_entity_poly.type
_entity_poly.pdbx_seq_one_letter_code
_entity_poly.pdbx_strand_id
1 'polypeptide(L)'
;MKPNKLKRHFDSKHPSFAGKDTNYFRSKADGFKKARLDTAGKYHKQNVAAVEASYLVALKIARAMKPHTIAEDLLLPAAKDIVRVMIGDKFVTKLSAISLSNDTVHRRIDDMSADILDQVIQEIKSAPLPISSLMNLRTL
;
A
#
# COMPACT_ATOMS: atom_id res chain seq x y z
N MET A 1 1.36 -5.81 -24.73
CA MET A 1 0.27 -5.85 -25.74
C MET A 1 0.90 -5.80 -27.13
N LYS A 2 0.44 -6.57 -28.12
CA LYS A 2 1.00 -6.51 -29.50
C LYS A 2 0.64 -5.17 -30.18
N PRO A 3 1.51 -4.56 -31.02
CA PRO A 3 1.27 -3.25 -31.62
C PRO A 3 -0.07 -3.10 -32.34
N ASN A 4 -0.45 -4.09 -33.17
CA ASN A 4 -1.74 -4.07 -33.88
C ASN A 4 -2.95 -4.12 -32.95
N LYS A 5 -2.83 -4.79 -31.80
CA LYS A 5 -3.91 -4.81 -30.79
C LYS A 5 -4.01 -3.46 -30.09
N LEU A 6 -2.89 -2.80 -29.82
CA LEU A 6 -2.84 -1.51 -29.15
C LEU A 6 -3.44 -0.40 -30.01
N LYS A 7 -3.07 -0.35 -31.30
CA LYS A 7 -3.66 0.59 -32.27
C LYS A 7 -5.18 0.44 -32.34
N ARG A 8 -5.66 -0.78 -32.58
CA ARG A 8 -7.10 -1.07 -32.62
C ARG A 8 -7.83 -0.70 -31.32
N HIS A 9 -7.19 -0.90 -30.18
CA HIS A 9 -7.78 -0.53 -28.89
C HIS A 9 -7.94 0.99 -28.74
N PHE A 10 -6.94 1.77 -29.14
CA PHE A 10 -7.09 3.23 -29.18
C PHE A 10 -8.17 3.65 -30.16
N ASP A 11 -8.17 3.13 -31.38
CA ASP A 11 -9.15 3.53 -32.40
C ASP A 11 -10.60 3.20 -31.99
N SER A 12 -10.82 2.09 -31.27
CA SER A 12 -12.18 1.61 -30.92
C SER A 12 -12.68 1.99 -29.52
N LYS A 13 -11.79 2.06 -28.52
CA LYS A 13 -12.18 2.27 -27.12
C LYS A 13 -11.72 3.62 -26.58
N HIS A 14 -10.69 4.20 -27.17
CA HIS A 14 -10.06 5.41 -26.68
C HIS A 14 -9.65 6.34 -27.83
N PRO A 15 -10.59 6.84 -28.65
CA PRO A 15 -10.25 7.56 -29.89
C PRO A 15 -9.43 8.83 -29.64
N SER A 16 -9.55 9.42 -28.46
CA SER A 16 -8.74 10.57 -28.00
C SER A 16 -7.24 10.27 -27.82
N PHE A 17 -6.86 8.99 -27.87
CA PHE A 17 -5.49 8.50 -27.83
C PHE A 17 -5.04 7.90 -29.18
N ALA A 18 -5.94 7.77 -30.15
CA ALA A 18 -5.62 7.32 -31.49
C ALA A 18 -4.69 8.34 -32.17
N GLY A 19 -3.62 7.85 -32.79
CA GLY A 19 -2.63 8.68 -33.49
C GLY A 19 -1.64 9.42 -32.60
N LYS A 20 -1.70 9.29 -31.26
CA LYS A 20 -0.68 9.87 -30.38
C LYS A 20 0.62 9.08 -30.43
N ASP A 21 1.74 9.78 -30.47
CA ASP A 21 3.06 9.17 -30.57
C ASP A 21 3.57 8.65 -29.21
N THR A 22 4.70 7.95 -29.24
CA THR A 22 5.34 7.40 -28.04
C THR A 22 5.80 8.47 -27.05
N ASN A 23 6.14 9.68 -27.52
CA ASN A 23 6.59 10.77 -26.66
C ASN A 23 5.45 11.33 -25.82
N TYR A 24 4.23 11.40 -26.36
CA TYR A 24 3.03 11.76 -25.60
C TYR A 24 2.83 10.81 -24.40
N PHE A 25 2.90 9.49 -24.63
CA PHE A 25 2.72 8.50 -23.57
C PHE A 25 3.88 8.51 -22.57
N ARG A 26 5.12 8.70 -23.04
CA ARG A 26 6.29 8.85 -22.17
C ARG A 26 6.15 10.08 -21.28
N SER A 27 5.80 11.23 -21.85
CA SER A 27 5.54 12.47 -21.10
C SER A 27 4.43 12.29 -20.06
N LYS A 28 3.34 11.59 -20.41
CA LYS A 28 2.28 11.26 -19.43
C LYS A 28 2.77 10.32 -18.34
N ALA A 29 3.49 9.26 -18.70
CA ALA A 29 4.05 8.31 -17.73
C ALA A 29 5.04 8.99 -16.78
N ASP A 30 5.88 9.88 -17.30
CA ASP A 30 6.82 10.67 -16.51
C ASP A 30 6.09 11.70 -15.64
N GLY A 31 4.99 12.29 -16.11
CA GLY A 31 4.09 13.10 -15.30
C GLY A 31 3.47 12.31 -14.14
N PHE A 32 3.04 11.06 -14.38
CA PHE A 32 2.55 10.18 -13.31
C PHE A 32 3.65 9.74 -12.34
N LYS A 33 4.87 9.48 -12.83
CA LYS A 33 6.02 9.14 -11.98
C LYS A 33 6.48 10.33 -11.15
N LYS A 34 6.55 11.53 -11.72
CA LYS A 34 6.82 12.77 -10.99
C LYS A 34 5.72 13.06 -9.98
N ALA A 35 4.45 12.92 -10.33
CA ALA A 35 3.36 13.02 -9.35
C ALA A 35 3.43 11.96 -8.21
N ARG A 36 4.10 10.82 -8.43
CA ARG A 36 4.39 9.82 -7.39
C ARG A 36 5.67 10.09 -6.59
N LEU A 37 6.66 10.77 -7.17
CA LEU A 37 7.98 11.05 -6.58
C LEU A 37 8.05 12.44 -5.94
N ASP A 38 7.24 13.39 -6.39
CA ASP A 38 7.01 14.67 -5.77
C ASP A 38 6.22 14.39 -4.49
N THR A 39 6.97 14.32 -3.40
CA THR A 39 6.70 14.01 -1.99
C THR A 39 5.47 14.69 -1.33
N ALA A 40 4.54 15.26 -2.08
CA ALA A 40 3.31 15.86 -1.56
C ALA A 40 2.22 15.99 -2.64
N GLY A 41 2.02 14.99 -3.49
CA GLY A 41 1.04 15.03 -4.57
C GLY A 41 -0.41 15.10 -4.08
N LYS A 42 -0.91 16.24 -3.57
CA LYS A 42 -2.35 16.55 -3.33
C LYS A 42 -3.21 15.48 -2.61
N TYR A 43 -2.62 14.42 -2.06
CA TYR A 43 -3.31 13.48 -1.20
C TYR A 43 -3.31 14.10 0.20
N HIS A 44 -4.48 14.62 0.55
CA HIS A 44 -5.03 14.74 1.91
C HIS A 44 -3.96 14.82 2.98
N LYS A 45 -3.76 16.01 3.60
CA LYS A 45 -2.99 16.20 4.84
C LYS A 45 -3.19 14.94 5.70
N GLN A 46 -2.20 14.04 5.71
CA GLN A 46 -2.47 12.65 6.09
C GLN A 46 -2.95 12.68 7.52
N ASN A 47 -4.18 12.23 7.75
CA ASN A 47 -4.69 12.13 9.09
C ASN A 47 -3.87 11.04 9.79
N VAL A 48 -2.92 11.47 10.64
CA VAL A 48 -1.98 10.59 11.35
C VAL A 48 -2.74 9.47 12.04
N ALA A 49 -3.87 9.77 12.67
CA ALA A 49 -4.72 8.78 13.33
C ALA A 49 -5.35 7.77 12.35
N ALA A 50 -5.71 8.20 11.13
CA ALA A 50 -6.23 7.30 10.11
C ALA A 50 -5.13 6.38 9.54
N VAL A 51 -3.91 6.90 9.40
CA VAL A 51 -2.75 6.09 9.00
C VAL A 51 -2.42 5.08 10.08
N GLU A 52 -2.33 5.49 11.34
CA GLU A 52 -2.11 4.62 12.48
C GLU A 52 -3.17 3.51 12.56
N ALA A 53 -4.45 3.86 12.44
CA ALA A 53 -5.54 2.89 12.39
C ALA A 53 -5.38 1.88 11.24
N SER A 54 -4.90 2.31 10.06
CA SER A 54 -4.64 1.40 8.93
C SER A 54 -3.54 0.38 9.24
N TYR A 55 -2.47 0.79 9.93
CA TYR A 55 -1.41 -0.12 10.37
C TYR A 55 -1.92 -1.11 11.43
N LEU A 56 -2.71 -0.66 12.40
CA LEU A 56 -3.28 -1.52 13.44
C LEU A 56 -4.19 -2.61 12.85
N VAL A 57 -5.04 -2.26 11.86
CA VAL A 57 -5.88 -3.24 11.17
C VAL A 57 -5.04 -4.21 10.36
N ALA A 58 -4.07 -3.72 9.58
CA ALA A 58 -3.18 -4.55 8.78
C ALA A 58 -2.40 -5.55 9.64
N LEU A 59 -1.89 -5.12 10.80
CA LEU A 59 -1.19 -5.97 11.75
C LEU A 59 -2.08 -7.10 12.27
N LYS A 60 -3.34 -6.79 12.61
CA LYS A 60 -4.32 -7.80 13.05
C LYS A 60 -4.62 -8.82 11.96
N ILE A 61 -4.78 -8.38 10.72
CA ILE A 61 -5.03 -9.25 9.56
C ILE A 61 -3.85 -10.19 9.32
N ALA A 62 -2.62 -9.66 9.31
CA ALA A 62 -1.40 -10.43 9.12
C ALA A 62 -1.25 -11.50 10.22
N ARG A 63 -1.41 -11.11 11.49
CA ARG A 63 -1.33 -12.05 12.63
C ARG A 63 -2.40 -13.13 12.60
N ALA A 64 -3.59 -12.81 12.12
CA ALA A 64 -4.68 -13.77 11.97
C ALA A 64 -4.59 -14.60 10.68
N MET A 65 -3.56 -14.37 9.85
CA MET A 65 -3.36 -14.99 8.53
C MET A 65 -4.63 -14.91 7.65
N LYS A 66 -5.27 -13.75 7.62
CA LYS A 66 -6.47 -13.51 6.82
C LYS A 66 -6.14 -12.83 5.49
N PRO A 67 -6.96 -13.04 4.44
CA PRO A 67 -6.82 -12.30 3.19
C PRO A 67 -6.93 -10.79 3.43
N HIS A 68 -6.16 -9.99 2.69
CA HIS A 68 -6.16 -8.54 2.85
C HIS A 68 -7.52 -7.91 2.52
N THR A 69 -8.27 -8.50 1.58
CA THR A 69 -9.61 -8.04 1.15
C THR A 69 -10.62 -8.01 2.30
N ILE A 70 -10.42 -8.79 3.38
CA ILE A 70 -11.32 -8.80 4.54
C ILE A 70 -11.49 -7.41 5.17
N ALA A 71 -10.49 -6.54 5.01
CA ALA A 71 -10.53 -5.19 5.53
C ALA A 71 -11.59 -4.33 4.84
N GLU A 72 -11.63 -4.36 3.51
CA GLU A 72 -12.59 -3.58 2.70
C GLU A 72 -13.94 -4.29 2.58
N ASP A 73 -13.95 -5.62 2.50
CA ASP A 73 -15.17 -6.41 2.30
C ASP A 73 -16.03 -6.50 3.57
N LEU A 74 -15.40 -6.52 4.75
CA LEU A 74 -16.09 -6.83 6.00
C LEU A 74 -15.78 -5.87 7.16
N LEU A 75 -14.50 -5.66 7.48
CA LEU A 75 -14.13 -4.92 8.70
C LEU A 75 -14.55 -3.45 8.65
N LEU A 76 -14.29 -2.77 7.53
CA LEU A 76 -14.66 -1.36 7.37
C LEU A 76 -16.18 -1.15 7.32
N PRO A 77 -16.97 -1.94 6.55
CA PRO A 77 -18.43 -1.91 6.64
C PRO A 77 -18.97 -2.15 8.05
N ALA A 78 -18.49 -3.20 8.74
CA ALA A 78 -18.93 -3.52 10.09
C ALA A 78 -18.63 -2.39 11.09
N ALA A 79 -17.44 -1.79 11.02
CA ALA A 79 -17.08 -0.65 11.86
C ALA A 79 -17.99 0.57 11.60
N LYS A 80 -18.35 0.82 10.34
CA LYS A 80 -19.29 1.89 9.99
C LYS A 80 -20.68 1.64 10.56
N ASP A 81 -21.17 0.40 10.49
CA ASP A 81 -22.48 0.02 11.05
C ASP A 81 -22.53 0.19 12.57
N ILE A 82 -21.49 -0.26 13.27
CA ILE A 82 -21.37 -0.11 14.73
C ILE A 82 -21.35 1.38 15.11
N VAL A 83 -20.52 2.20 14.46
CA VAL A 83 -20.43 3.63 14.77
C VAL A 83 -21.73 4.36 14.44
N ARG A 84 -22.39 3.99 13.33
CA ARG A 84 -23.70 4.52 12.95
C ARG A 84 -24.74 4.29 14.05
N VAL A 85 -24.86 3.04 14.55
CA VAL A 85 -25.88 2.68 15.54
C VAL A 85 -25.53 3.21 16.94
N MET A 86 -24.28 3.05 17.37
CA MET A 86 -23.88 3.30 18.75
C MET A 86 -23.49 4.76 19.03
N ILE A 87 -23.01 5.49 18.01
CA ILE A 87 -22.46 6.85 18.18
C ILE A 87 -23.24 7.86 17.35
N GLY A 88 -23.66 7.48 16.15
CA GLY A 88 -24.49 8.27 15.25
C GLY A 88 -23.83 8.55 13.90
N ASP A 89 -24.68 8.76 12.89
CA ASP A 89 -24.30 8.90 11.48
C ASP A 89 -23.24 9.96 11.20
N LYS A 90 -23.25 11.06 11.96
CA LYS A 90 -22.30 12.17 11.78
C LYS A 90 -20.83 11.78 11.94
N PHE A 91 -20.53 10.65 12.58
CA PHE A 91 -19.17 10.16 12.79
C PHE A 91 -18.72 9.10 11.77
N VAL A 92 -19.65 8.53 11.00
CA VAL A 92 -19.36 7.45 10.02
C VAL A 92 -18.38 7.93 8.94
N THR A 93 -18.48 9.19 8.54
CA THR A 93 -17.62 9.78 7.51
C THR A 93 -16.14 9.85 7.92
N LYS A 94 -15.85 9.91 9.23
CA LYS A 94 -14.47 9.89 9.75
C LYS A 94 -13.78 8.55 9.47
N LEU A 95 -14.52 7.43 9.47
CA LEU A 95 -13.98 6.11 9.16
C LEU A 95 -13.56 5.98 7.69
N SER A 96 -14.19 6.74 6.79
CA SER A 96 -13.80 6.74 5.36
C SER A 96 -12.41 7.35 5.12
N ALA A 97 -11.84 8.05 6.10
CA ALA A 97 -10.45 8.52 6.02
C ALA A 97 -9.43 7.38 6.20
N ILE A 98 -9.84 6.25 6.78
CA ILE A 98 -8.97 5.08 6.97
C ILE A 98 -8.92 4.31 5.65
N SER A 99 -7.77 4.31 5.00
CA SER A 99 -7.57 3.50 3.80
C SER A 99 -7.32 2.04 4.20
N LEU A 100 -8.26 1.16 3.83
CA LEU A 100 -8.24 -0.27 4.12
C LEU A 100 -8.46 -1.13 2.86
N SER A 101 -8.15 -0.59 1.67
CA SER A 101 -8.20 -1.42 0.46
C SER A 101 -7.19 -2.57 0.51
N ASN A 102 -7.43 -3.63 -0.27
CA ASN A 102 -6.51 -4.75 -0.41
C ASN A 102 -5.05 -4.30 -0.59
N ASP A 103 -4.81 -3.35 -1.51
CA ASP A 103 -3.47 -2.84 -1.83
C ASP A 103 -2.86 -2.04 -0.68
N THR A 104 -3.68 -1.27 0.05
CA THR A 104 -3.19 -0.52 1.21
C THR A 104 -2.80 -1.48 2.33
N VAL A 105 -3.65 -2.45 2.65
CA VAL A 105 -3.37 -3.45 3.70
C VAL A 105 -2.10 -4.23 3.36
N HIS A 106 -1.96 -4.68 2.11
CA HIS A 106 -0.74 -5.33 1.63
C HIS A 106 0.49 -4.45 1.86
N ARG A 107 0.44 -3.19 1.42
CA ARG A 107 1.57 -2.26 1.56
C ARG A 107 1.91 -1.99 3.03
N ARG A 108 0.92 -1.88 3.92
CA ARG A 108 1.18 -1.71 5.36
C ARG A 108 1.90 -2.91 5.96
N ILE A 109 1.55 -4.12 5.53
CA ILE A 109 2.22 -5.36 5.96
C ILE A 109 3.67 -5.38 5.46
N ASP A 110 3.89 -5.05 4.18
CA ASP A 110 5.23 -4.98 3.60
C ASP A 110 6.09 -3.91 4.30
N ASP A 111 5.53 -2.72 4.54
CA ASP A 111 6.19 -1.63 5.26
C ASP A 111 6.65 -2.10 6.66
N MET A 112 5.75 -2.77 7.42
CA MET A 112 6.09 -3.32 8.75
C MET A 112 7.13 -4.44 8.66
N SER A 113 7.06 -5.30 7.64
CA SER A 113 8.04 -6.38 7.45
C SER A 113 9.43 -5.84 7.15
N ALA A 114 9.53 -4.79 6.33
CA ALA A 114 10.78 -4.13 6.02
C ALA A 114 11.39 -3.46 7.26
N ASP A 115 10.57 -2.75 8.04
CA ASP A 115 11.00 -2.11 9.29
C ASP A 115 11.53 -3.12 10.32
N ILE A 116 10.84 -4.25 10.51
CA ILE A 116 11.31 -5.33 11.40
C ILE A 116 12.65 -5.90 10.90
N LEU A 117 12.79 -6.14 9.59
CA LEU A 117 14.04 -6.63 9.01
C LEU A 117 15.19 -5.65 9.26
N ASP A 118 14.96 -4.36 9.03
CA ASP A 118 15.95 -3.32 9.27
C ASP A 118 16.37 -3.26 10.74
N GLN A 119 15.41 -3.30 11.67
CA GLN A 119 15.68 -3.35 13.11
C GLN A 119 16.57 -4.54 13.48
N VAL A 120 16.22 -5.75 13.01
CA VAL A 120 17.02 -6.96 13.27
C VAL A 120 18.44 -6.84 12.71
N ILE A 121 18.60 -6.28 11.50
CA ILE A 121 19.92 -6.03 10.91
C ILE A 121 20.75 -5.07 11.77
N GLN A 122 20.13 -3.99 12.28
CA GLN A 122 20.83 -3.03 13.14
C GLN A 122 21.20 -3.64 14.49
N GLU A 123 20.34 -4.48 15.06
CA GLU A 123 20.66 -5.23 16.28
C GLU A 123 21.84 -6.17 16.09
N ILE A 124 21.87 -6.93 14.98
CA ILE A 124 22.99 -7.83 14.66
C ILE A 124 24.30 -7.05 14.48
N LYS A 125 24.26 -5.88 13.83
CA LYS A 125 25.44 -5.03 13.63
C LYS A 125 25.96 -4.39 14.92
N SER A 126 25.08 -4.09 15.85
CA SER A 126 25.43 -3.47 17.14
C SER A 126 25.78 -4.48 18.23
N ALA A 127 25.40 -5.74 18.05
CA ALA A 127 25.75 -6.81 18.97
C ALA A 127 27.28 -7.04 19.01
N PRO A 128 27.90 -7.12 20.20
CA PRO A 128 29.32 -7.45 20.34
C PRO A 128 29.51 -8.96 20.18
N LEU A 129 29.17 -9.50 19.01
CA LEU A 129 29.41 -10.89 18.67
C LEU A 129 30.65 -10.99 17.78
N PRO A 130 31.68 -11.78 18.16
CA PRO A 130 32.79 -12.03 17.26
C PRO A 130 32.25 -12.81 16.06
N ILE A 131 32.42 -12.23 14.87
CA ILE A 131 31.97 -12.79 13.57
C ILE A 131 32.46 -14.24 13.37
N SER A 132 33.53 -14.65 14.06
CA SER A 132 34.05 -16.01 14.09
C SER A 132 33.08 -17.07 14.63
N SER A 133 32.14 -16.71 15.51
CA SER A 133 31.21 -17.69 16.11
C SER A 133 30.11 -18.15 15.15
N LEU A 134 29.78 -17.33 14.13
CA LEU A 134 28.73 -17.64 13.14
C LEU A 134 29.23 -18.54 11.98
N MET A 135 30.54 -18.62 11.74
CA MET A 135 31.09 -19.49 10.69
C MET A 135 31.17 -20.98 11.09
N ASN A 136 31.03 -21.31 12.37
CA ASN A 136 31.16 -22.69 12.87
C ASN A 136 29.88 -23.54 12.79
N LEU A 137 28.76 -22.98 12.32
CA LEU A 137 27.48 -23.71 12.17
C LEU A 137 27.24 -24.27 10.75
N ARG A 138 28.23 -24.21 9.85
CA ARG A 138 28.16 -24.79 8.49
C ARG A 138 28.94 -26.10 8.32
N THR A 139 29.43 -26.70 9.41
CA THR A 139 30.28 -27.91 9.34
C THR A 139 29.90 -29.02 10.33
N LEU A 140 28.61 -29.16 10.67
CA LEU A 140 28.06 -30.35 11.31
C LEU A 140 26.77 -30.78 10.61
#